data_AF-A0A3L8T0U8-F1
#
_entry.id   AF-A0A3L8T0U8-F1
#
_cell.length_a   1.000
_cell.length_b   1.000
_cell.length_c   1.000
_cell.angle_alpha   90.00
_cell.angle_beta   90.00
_cell.angle_gamma   90.00
#
_symmetry.space_group_name_H-M   'P 1'
#
loop_
_entity.id
_entity.type
_entity.pdbx_description
1 polymer ?
#
loop_
_entity_poly.entity_id
_entity_poly.type
_entity_poly.pdbx_seq_one_letter_code
_entity_poly.pdbx_strand_id
1 'polypeptide(L)'
;MAAEAAALLAAARAELRARRLSAAEELFSRFIARSPAGARSDLATALNERGQVRYLRVEFAAALQDFTAAIECQPGFEVPYYNRGLVRYRLGDFDEAMKDFRKVLELNPQFEDAALSLKQAILDKEEKQKRGY
;
A
#
# COMPACT_ATOMS: atom_id res chain seq x y z
N MET A 1 -2.94 -25.88 -7.91
CA MET A 1 -3.71 -24.64 -7.65
C MET A 1 -3.19 -23.89 -6.42
N ALA A 2 -3.38 -24.35 -5.18
CA ALA A 2 -2.91 -23.61 -3.98
C ALA A 2 -1.38 -23.57 -3.82
N ALA A 3 -0.69 -24.70 -4.05
CA ALA A 3 0.77 -24.76 -3.95
C ALA A 3 1.51 -23.87 -4.96
N GLU A 4 0.93 -23.71 -6.16
CA GLU A 4 1.48 -22.85 -7.21
C GLU A 4 1.32 -21.36 -6.85
N ALA A 5 0.18 -20.97 -6.28
CA ALA A 5 -0.07 -19.61 -5.82
C ALA A 5 0.89 -19.21 -4.69
N ALA A 6 1.12 -20.10 -3.72
CA ALA A 6 2.09 -19.87 -2.64
C ALA A 6 3.53 -19.74 -3.18
N ALA A 7 3.92 -20.55 -4.17
CA ALA A 7 5.23 -20.47 -4.80
C ALA A 7 5.44 -19.14 -5.54
N LEU A 8 4.41 -18.62 -6.22
CA LEU A 8 4.46 -17.31 -6.89
C LEU A 8 4.70 -16.17 -5.89
N LEU A 9 4.02 -16.17 -4.74
CA LEU A 9 4.23 -15.14 -3.69
C LEU A 9 5.64 -15.22 -3.10
N ALA A 10 6.12 -16.44 -2.81
CA ALA A 10 7.46 -16.63 -2.27
C ALA A 10 8.53 -16.13 -3.26
N ALA A 11 8.38 -16.43 -4.54
CA ALA A 11 9.27 -15.95 -5.60
C ALA A 11 9.21 -14.42 -5.73
N ALA A 12 8.01 -13.82 -5.74
CA ALA A 12 7.85 -12.37 -5.85
C ALA A 12 8.55 -11.63 -4.70
N ARG A 13 8.39 -12.14 -3.47
CA ARG A 13 9.06 -11.60 -2.28
C ARG A 13 10.58 -11.78 -2.31
N ALA A 14 11.07 -12.89 -2.86
CA ALA A 14 12.50 -13.10 -3.04
C ALA A 14 13.10 -12.08 -4.02
N GLU A 15 12.45 -11.83 -5.15
CA GLU A 15 12.88 -10.81 -6.12
C GLU A 15 12.81 -9.39 -5.52
N LEU A 16 11.80 -9.10 -4.70
CA LEU A 16 11.70 -7.83 -3.97
C LEU A 16 12.88 -7.64 -3.00
N ARG A 17 13.22 -8.68 -2.22
CA ARG A 17 14.41 -8.66 -1.34
C ARG A 17 15.70 -8.47 -2.14
N ALA A 18 15.78 -9.05 -3.32
CA ALA A 18 16.88 -8.87 -4.26
C ALA A 18 16.85 -7.52 -5.02
N ARG A 19 15.91 -6.61 -4.68
CA ARG A 19 15.70 -5.29 -5.32
C ARG A 19 15.39 -5.36 -6.83
N ARG A 20 14.97 -6.52 -7.33
CA ARG A 20 14.56 -6.72 -8.73
C ARG A 20 13.09 -6.38 -8.90
N LEU A 21 12.79 -5.09 -8.88
CA LEU A 21 11.41 -4.58 -8.81
C LEU A 21 10.54 -5.02 -10.00
N SER A 22 11.06 -5.02 -11.23
CA SER A 22 10.29 -5.48 -12.40
C SER A 22 9.88 -6.96 -12.30
N ALA A 23 10.80 -7.83 -11.86
CA ALA A 23 10.52 -9.26 -11.72
C ALA A 23 9.51 -9.52 -10.58
N ALA A 24 9.65 -8.80 -9.46
CA ALA A 24 8.70 -8.86 -8.36
C ALA A 24 7.28 -8.45 -8.80
N GLU A 25 7.15 -7.34 -9.53
CA GLU A 25 5.85 -6.87 -10.04
C GLU A 25 5.19 -7.89 -10.97
N GLU A 26 5.96 -8.49 -11.88
CA GLU A 26 5.44 -9.49 -12.80
C GLU A 26 4.90 -10.71 -12.05
N LEU A 27 5.64 -11.20 -11.06
CA LEU A 27 5.25 -12.35 -10.25
C LEU A 27 4.00 -12.05 -9.40
N PHE A 28 3.91 -10.87 -8.79
CA PHE A 28 2.68 -10.45 -8.09
C PHE A 28 1.49 -10.34 -9.05
N SER A 29 1.69 -9.80 -10.25
CA SER A 29 0.62 -9.68 -11.24
C SER A 29 0.13 -11.06 -11.72
N ARG A 30 1.04 -12.02 -11.90
CA ARG A 30 0.68 -13.41 -12.21
C ARG A 30 -0.11 -14.07 -11.07
N PHE A 31 0.27 -13.82 -9.82
CA PHE A 31 -0.47 -14.31 -8.65
C PHE A 31 -1.89 -13.72 -8.62
N ILE A 32 -2.02 -12.40 -8.74
CA ILE A 32 -3.30 -11.69 -8.70
C ILE A 32 -4.25 -12.22 -9.79
N ALA A 33 -3.75 -12.39 -11.02
CA ALA A 33 -4.55 -12.88 -12.14
C ALA A 33 -5.05 -14.33 -11.97
N ARG A 34 -4.38 -15.14 -11.14
CA ARG A 34 -4.70 -16.55 -10.88
C ARG A 34 -5.36 -16.78 -9.52
N SER A 35 -5.58 -15.73 -8.74
CA SER A 35 -6.01 -15.86 -7.35
C SER A 35 -7.44 -16.40 -7.27
N PRO A 36 -7.69 -17.52 -6.54
CA PRO A 36 -9.02 -18.06 -6.36
C PRO A 36 -9.85 -17.18 -5.41
N ALA A 37 -11.17 -17.14 -5.60
CA ALA A 37 -12.09 -16.28 -4.85
C ALA A 37 -12.05 -16.43 -3.31
N GLY A 38 -11.51 -17.55 -2.79
CA GLY A 38 -11.34 -17.80 -1.35
C GLY A 38 -10.06 -17.23 -0.73
N ALA A 39 -9.08 -16.78 -1.52
CA ALA A 39 -7.78 -16.30 -1.05
C ALA A 39 -7.77 -14.78 -0.76
N ARG A 40 -8.87 -14.25 -0.21
CA ARG A 40 -9.09 -12.80 -0.07
C ARG A 40 -8.00 -12.09 0.74
N SER A 41 -7.46 -12.74 1.77
CA SER A 41 -6.35 -12.22 2.60
C SER A 41 -5.00 -12.23 1.85
N ASP A 42 -4.70 -13.31 1.14
CA ASP A 42 -3.46 -13.41 0.35
C ASP A 42 -3.51 -12.46 -0.85
N LEU A 43 -4.67 -12.29 -1.47
CA LEU A 43 -4.92 -11.34 -2.53
C LEU A 43 -4.70 -9.90 -2.06
N ALA A 44 -5.27 -9.52 -0.90
CA ALA A 44 -5.06 -8.20 -0.31
C ALA A 44 -3.56 -7.95 -0.02
N THR A 45 -2.87 -8.96 0.49
CA THR A 45 -1.43 -8.89 0.77
C THR A 45 -0.60 -8.74 -0.51
N ALA A 46 -0.91 -9.52 -1.55
CA ALA A 46 -0.23 -9.45 -2.84
C ALA A 46 -0.44 -8.10 -3.54
N LEU A 47 -1.66 -7.56 -3.50
CA LEU A 47 -1.97 -6.23 -4.00
C LEU A 47 -1.18 -5.16 -3.24
N ASN A 48 -1.13 -5.24 -1.91
CA ASN A 48 -0.32 -4.33 -1.10
C ASN A 48 1.18 -4.41 -1.43
N GLU A 49 1.73 -5.61 -1.58
CA GLU A 49 3.15 -5.80 -1.92
C GLU A 49 3.45 -5.31 -3.35
N ARG A 50 2.57 -5.54 -4.32
CA ARG A 50 2.71 -4.97 -5.68
C ARG A 50 2.62 -3.44 -5.66
N GLY A 51 1.69 -2.89 -4.88
CA GLY A 51 1.58 -1.44 -4.69
C GLY A 51 2.86 -0.84 -4.11
N GLN A 52 3.53 -1.52 -3.17
CA GLN A 52 4.83 -1.10 -2.65
C GLN A 52 5.92 -1.15 -3.72
N VAL A 53 5.95 -2.19 -4.57
CA VAL A 53 6.90 -2.28 -5.70
C VAL A 53 6.72 -1.09 -6.65
N ARG A 54 5.47 -0.78 -7.03
CA ARG A 54 5.14 0.35 -7.90
C ARG A 54 5.45 1.69 -7.26
N TYR A 55 5.21 1.81 -5.96
CA TYR A 55 5.62 2.97 -5.19
C TYR A 55 7.15 3.18 -5.23
N LEU A 56 7.95 2.12 -5.05
CA LEU A 56 9.41 2.18 -5.16
C LEU A 56 9.89 2.53 -6.57
N ARG A 57 9.07 2.26 -7.59
CA ARG A 57 9.30 2.64 -9.00
C ARG A 57 8.74 4.03 -9.34
N VAL A 58 8.21 4.77 -8.36
CA VAL A 58 7.60 6.11 -8.54
C VAL A 58 6.32 6.07 -9.42
N GLU A 59 5.70 4.90 -9.56
CA GLU A 59 4.46 4.70 -10.31
C GLU A 59 3.24 4.94 -9.40
N PHE A 60 3.09 6.17 -8.90
CA PHE A 60 2.15 6.49 -7.83
C PHE A 60 0.68 6.17 -8.15
N ALA A 61 0.21 6.44 -9.37
CA ALA A 61 -1.17 6.14 -9.76
C ALA A 61 -1.46 4.63 -9.69
N ALA A 62 -0.54 3.80 -10.18
CA ALA A 62 -0.67 2.35 -10.15
C ALA A 62 -0.56 1.79 -8.71
N ALA A 63 0.29 2.40 -7.88
CA ALA A 63 0.38 2.07 -6.46
C ALA A 63 -0.93 2.38 -5.71
N LEU A 64 -1.54 3.55 -5.94
CA LEU A 64 -2.82 3.94 -5.34
C LEU A 64 -3.95 2.97 -5.71
N GLN A 65 -3.99 2.51 -6.96
CA GLN A 65 -4.96 1.51 -7.42
C GLN A 65 -4.78 0.19 -6.67
N ASP A 66 -3.55 -0.28 -6.54
CA ASP A 66 -3.24 -1.53 -5.84
C ASP A 66 -3.58 -1.47 -4.35
N PHE A 67 -3.24 -0.38 -3.66
CA PHE A 67 -3.62 -0.22 -2.26
C PHE A 67 -5.14 -0.13 -2.08
N THR A 68 -5.84 0.52 -3.01
CA THR A 68 -7.31 0.61 -2.96
C THR A 68 -7.95 -0.76 -3.18
N ALA A 69 -7.48 -1.54 -4.16
CA ALA A 69 -7.93 -2.91 -4.38
C ALA A 69 -7.63 -3.82 -3.17
N ALA A 70 -6.48 -3.63 -2.50
CA ALA A 70 -6.14 -4.36 -1.27
C ALA A 70 -7.14 -4.05 -0.13
N ILE A 71 -7.52 -2.77 0.02
CA ILE A 71 -8.52 -2.32 1.01
C ILE A 71 -9.90 -2.91 0.69
N GLU A 72 -10.31 -2.91 -0.57
CA GLU A 72 -11.59 -3.51 -0.99
C GLU A 72 -11.62 -5.02 -0.72
N CYS A 73 -10.50 -5.70 -0.93
CA CYS A 73 -10.36 -7.11 -0.59
C CYS A 73 -10.43 -7.34 0.92
N GLN A 74 -9.73 -6.53 1.73
CA GLN A 74 -9.70 -6.71 3.18
C GLN A 74 -9.76 -5.34 3.88
N PRO A 75 -10.97 -4.84 4.21
CA PRO A 75 -11.12 -3.50 4.80
C PRO A 75 -10.48 -3.32 6.18
N GLY A 76 -10.24 -4.44 6.89
CA GLY A 76 -9.54 -4.46 8.19
C GLY A 76 -8.02 -4.63 8.09
N PHE A 77 -7.45 -4.68 6.88
CA PHE A 77 -6.01 -4.69 6.69
C PHE A 77 -5.49 -3.26 6.68
N GLU A 78 -4.80 -2.87 7.75
CA GLU A 78 -4.39 -1.50 8.02
C GLU A 78 -3.19 -1.05 7.15
N VAL A 79 -2.30 -1.97 6.77
CA VAL A 79 -1.06 -1.65 6.04
C VAL A 79 -1.31 -0.98 4.67
N PRO A 80 -2.29 -1.42 3.84
CA PRO A 80 -2.67 -0.72 2.62
C PRO A 80 -3.11 0.73 2.83
N TYR A 81 -3.84 1.03 3.92
CA TYR A 81 -4.23 2.41 4.23
C TYR A 81 -2.98 3.25 4.52
N TYR A 82 -2.06 2.73 5.34
CA TYR A 82 -0.81 3.43 5.64
C TYR A 82 -0.01 3.72 4.36
N ASN A 83 0.18 2.71 3.52
CA ASN A 83 0.91 2.85 2.26
C ASN A 83 0.23 3.83 1.28
N ARG A 84 -1.10 3.77 1.15
CA ARG A 84 -1.86 4.72 0.32
C ARG A 84 -1.75 6.15 0.85
N GLY A 85 -1.80 6.31 2.17
CA GLY A 85 -1.61 7.59 2.85
C GLY A 85 -0.23 8.18 2.59
N LEU A 86 0.83 7.35 2.61
CA LEU A 86 2.18 7.79 2.27
C LEU A 86 2.32 8.24 0.80
N VAL A 87 1.62 7.60 -0.14
CA VAL A 87 1.61 8.05 -1.54
C VAL A 87 0.89 9.38 -1.69
N ARG A 88 -0.31 9.51 -1.10
CA ARG A 88 -1.09 10.76 -1.10
C ARG A 88 -0.33 11.92 -0.46
N TYR A 89 0.33 11.66 0.66
CA TYR A 89 1.20 12.62 1.34
C TYR A 89 2.31 13.12 0.40
N ARG A 90 2.98 12.21 -0.32
CA ARG A 90 4.00 12.57 -1.30
C ARG A 90 3.48 13.36 -2.51
N LEU A 91 2.22 13.15 -2.88
CA LEU A 91 1.54 13.93 -3.92
C LEU A 91 1.05 15.30 -3.41
N GLY A 92 1.17 15.57 -2.10
CA GLY A 92 0.69 16.81 -1.48
C GLY A 92 -0.80 16.80 -1.17
N ASP A 93 -1.45 15.64 -1.26
CA ASP A 93 -2.87 15.40 -0.94
C ASP A 93 -3.02 15.14 0.57
N PHE A 94 -2.64 16.14 1.38
CA PHE A 94 -2.52 15.97 2.83
C PHE A 94 -3.84 15.57 3.51
N ASP A 95 -4.97 16.12 3.08
CA ASP A 95 -6.30 15.77 3.62
C ASP A 95 -6.62 14.28 3.44
N GLU A 96 -6.31 13.74 2.27
CA GLU A 96 -6.60 12.35 1.91
C GLU A 96 -5.60 11.40 2.56
N ALA A 97 -4.35 11.83 2.72
CA ALA A 97 -3.35 11.12 3.51
C ALA A 97 -3.76 11.03 4.98
N MET A 98 -4.22 12.14 5.58
CA MET A 98 -4.67 12.17 6.97
C MET A 98 -5.87 11.25 7.21
N LYS A 99 -6.83 11.16 6.26
CA LYS A 99 -7.94 10.20 6.34
C LYS A 99 -7.43 8.76 6.40
N ASP A 100 -6.47 8.42 5.54
CA ASP A 100 -5.88 7.08 5.54
C ASP A 100 -5.10 6.79 6.84
N PHE A 101 -4.27 7.71 7.33
CA PHE A 101 -3.53 7.51 8.58
C PHE A 101 -4.44 7.40 9.80
N ARG A 102 -5.53 8.18 9.86
CA ARG A 102 -6.54 8.01 10.91
C ARG A 102 -7.18 6.64 10.84
N LYS A 103 -7.48 6.15 9.64
CA LYS A 103 -8.05 4.81 9.47
C LYS A 103 -7.11 3.71 9.97
N VAL A 104 -5.81 3.86 9.75
CA VAL A 104 -4.80 2.95 10.32
C VAL A 104 -4.88 2.94 11.85
N LEU A 105 -4.96 4.11 12.48
CA LEU A 105 -5.04 4.22 13.95
C LEU A 105 -6.38 3.76 14.53
N GLU A 106 -7.48 3.82 13.76
CA GLU A 106 -8.74 3.19 14.15
C GLU A 106 -8.65 1.65 14.17
N LEU A 107 -7.94 1.07 13.20
CA LEU A 107 -7.77 -0.39 13.09
C LEU A 107 -6.69 -0.91 14.06
N ASN A 108 -5.60 -0.15 14.20
CA ASN A 108 -4.46 -0.45 15.05
C ASN A 108 -3.97 0.83 15.76
N PRO A 109 -4.48 1.11 16.97
CA PRO A 109 -4.10 2.30 17.75
C PRO A 109 -2.61 2.36 18.14
N GLN A 110 -1.90 1.24 18.07
CA GLN A 110 -0.47 1.14 18.42
C GLN A 110 0.45 1.33 17.20
N PHE A 111 -0.08 1.66 16.03
CA PHE A 111 0.72 1.89 14.83
C PHE A 111 1.44 3.26 14.92
N GLU A 112 2.62 3.26 15.55
CA GLU A 112 3.40 4.48 15.82
C GLU A 112 3.72 5.29 14.55
N ASP A 113 4.14 4.63 13.47
CA ASP A 113 4.47 5.33 12.22
C ASP A 113 3.26 6.07 11.62
N ALA A 114 2.05 5.54 11.77
CA ALA A 114 0.84 6.19 11.30
C ALA A 114 0.52 7.43 12.15
N ALA A 115 0.76 7.38 13.47
CA ALA A 115 0.60 8.54 14.34
C ALA A 115 1.63 9.64 14.02
N LEU A 116 2.88 9.27 13.75
CA LEU A 116 3.91 10.21 13.31
C LEU A 116 3.57 10.82 11.96
N SER A 117 3.17 10.00 10.98
CA SER A 117 2.79 10.45 9.64
C SER A 117 1.56 11.35 9.65
N LEU A 118 0.58 11.08 10.53
CA LEU A 118 -0.58 11.95 10.72
C LEU A 118 -0.18 13.32 11.28
N LYS A 119 0.66 13.35 12.32
CA LYS A 119 1.18 14.61 12.89
C LYS A 119 1.94 15.41 11.84
N GLN A 120 2.82 14.75 11.07
CA GLN A 120 3.58 15.39 10.01
C GLN A 120 2.67 15.96 8.92
N ALA A 121 1.69 15.19 8.46
CA ALA A 121 0.72 15.66 7.45
C ALA A 121 -0.09 16.88 7.90
N ILE A 122 -0.42 16.98 9.19
CA ILE A 122 -1.08 18.17 9.76
C ILE A 122 -0.16 19.39 9.67
N LEU A 123 1.09 19.26 10.11
CA LEU A 123 2.08 20.34 10.08
C LEU A 123 2.33 20.84 8.65
N ASP A 124 2.56 19.92 7.71
CA ASP A 124 2.84 20.28 6.31
C ASP A 124 1.64 20.91 5.62
N LYS A 125 0.43 20.46 5.97
CA LYS A 125 -0.81 21.10 5.50
C LYS A 125 -0.91 22.54 6.01
N GLU A 126 -0.66 22.78 7.30
CA GLU A 126 -0.67 24.13 7.86
C GLU A 126 0.43 25.01 7.24
N GLU A 127 1.62 24.47 7.02
CA GLU A 127 2.70 25.18 6.35
C GLU A 127 2.32 25.54 4.90
N LYS A 128 1.73 24.60 4.15
CA LYS A 128 1.25 24.85 2.78
C LYS A 128 0.19 25.94 2.75
N GLN A 129 -0.74 25.95 3.72
CA GLN A 129 -1.76 26.98 3.85
C GLN A 129 -1.16 28.36 4.19
N LYS A 130 -0.18 28.40 5.11
CA LYS A 130 0.53 29.64 5.47
C LYS A 130 1.34 30.22 4.30
N ARG A 131 1.85 29.35 3.41
CA ARG A 131 2.62 29.75 2.23
C ARG A 131 1.76 30.26 1.06
N GLY A 132 0.43 30.20 1.16
CA GLY A 132 -0.48 30.94 0.29
C GLY A 132 -0.46 30.52 -1.19
N TYR A 133 -0.89 29.30 -1.48
CA TYR A 133 -1.33 28.89 -2.82
C TYR A 133 -2.83 28.60 -2.81
#